data_AF-A0A3B3DUR6-F1
#
_entry.id   AF-A0A3B3DUR6-F1
#
_cell.length_a   1.000
_cell.length_b   1.000
_cell.length_c   1.000
_cell.angle_alpha   90.00
_cell.angle_beta   90.00
_cell.angle_gamma   90.00
#
_symmetry.space_group_name_H-M   'P 1'
#
loop_
_entity.id
_entity.type
_entity.pdbx_description
1 polymer ?
#
loop_
_entity_poly.entity_id
_entity_poly.type
_entity_poly.pdbx_seq_one_letter_code
_entity_poly.pdbx_strand_id
1 'polypeptide(L)'
;DNLKRRYKELKFPSRGVDTNPNSWPWFYRMNDAMEGHFSGAAPILTPIVEDEDEDCEPLSSTPKKRARRSRGGMTEFLTESEMDLLVDNEDKNGSTALGDFHRLTEFSYKREKMFVKAGMKHLINSDLFFSTMLLRKVFEYFLHFNFLIKQMHFFLQTFFFRERAALEREREMVERERATVERERAVVQAERLWLDRERAAVERDRAMVEQERLALGRERDLSGVGALRKKEGFQTLRNRYNIWLHRVETGSGFTTDSMRLMTFFSIFSHHFMLDR
;
A
#
# COMPACT_ATOMS: atom_id res chain seq x y z
N ASP A 1 -5.16 4.33 3.91
CA ASP A 1 -5.42 4.82 5.28
C ASP A 1 -5.63 6.31 5.44
N ASN A 2 -4.85 7.17 4.78
CA ASN A 2 -4.96 8.63 4.93
C ASN A 2 -6.36 9.20 4.61
N LEU A 3 -6.99 8.75 3.51
CA LEU A 3 -8.31 9.25 3.09
C LEU A 3 -9.44 8.87 4.07
N LYS A 4 -9.41 7.65 4.62
CA LYS A 4 -10.41 7.19 5.61
C LYS A 4 -10.31 7.96 6.93
N ARG A 5 -9.09 8.32 7.35
CA ARG A 5 -8.85 9.16 8.54
C ARG A 5 -9.42 10.56 8.35
N ARG A 6 -9.06 11.22 7.24
CA ARG A 6 -9.55 12.56 6.90
C ARG A 6 -11.08 12.62 6.77
N TYR A 7 -11.70 11.59 6.18
CA TYR A 7 -13.16 11.45 6.13
C TYR A 7 -13.80 11.42 7.53
N LYS A 8 -13.23 10.64 8.46
CA LYS A 8 -13.75 10.54 9.84
C LYS A 8 -13.63 11.85 10.60
N GLU A 9 -12.52 12.58 10.44
CA GLU A 9 -12.31 13.89 11.06
C GLU A 9 -13.34 14.92 10.58
N LEU A 10 -13.72 14.87 9.30
CA LEU A 10 -14.74 15.76 8.73
C LEU A 10 -16.17 15.34 9.09
N LYS A 11 -16.48 14.04 9.10
CA LYS A 11 -17.83 13.50 9.39
C LYS A 11 -18.15 13.50 10.90
N PHE A 12 -17.14 13.37 11.74
CA PHE A 12 -17.26 13.34 13.20
C PHE A 12 -16.22 14.28 13.84
N PRO A 13 -16.46 15.60 13.80
CA PRO A 13 -15.55 16.54 14.43
C PRO A 13 -15.41 16.28 15.93
N SER A 14 -14.21 16.51 16.46
CA SER A 14 -13.99 16.57 17.90
C SER A 14 -14.85 17.65 18.53
N ARG A 15 -15.38 17.39 19.73
CA ARG A 15 -16.33 18.28 20.44
C ARG A 15 -15.80 19.71 20.49
N GLY A 16 -16.48 20.64 19.81
CA GLY A 16 -16.14 22.07 19.77
C GLY A 16 -15.33 22.53 18.55
N VAL A 17 -15.06 21.67 17.56
CA VAL A 17 -14.44 22.06 16.29
C VAL A 17 -15.48 22.05 15.18
N ASP A 18 -15.72 23.20 14.55
CA ASP A 18 -16.59 23.27 13.38
C ASP A 18 -15.81 22.79 12.14
N THR A 19 -16.14 21.59 11.65
CA THR A 19 -15.58 21.07 10.40
C THR A 19 -16.52 21.37 9.24
N ASN A 20 -15.98 21.95 8.16
CA ASN A 20 -16.73 22.19 6.93
C ASN A 20 -16.51 21.03 5.94
N PRO A 21 -17.54 20.24 5.60
CA PRO A 21 -17.44 19.17 4.59
C PRO A 21 -16.95 19.65 3.21
N ASN A 22 -17.20 20.92 2.86
CA ASN A 22 -16.75 21.51 1.59
C ASN A 22 -15.25 21.83 1.56
N SER A 23 -14.55 21.77 2.71
CA SER A 23 -13.09 21.98 2.77
C SER A 23 -12.30 20.85 2.09
N TRP A 24 -12.95 19.73 1.81
CA TRP A 24 -12.34 18.61 1.11
C TRP A 24 -13.21 18.18 -0.08
N PRO A 25 -12.82 18.50 -1.33
CA PRO A 25 -13.61 18.22 -2.53
C PRO A 25 -13.94 16.74 -2.74
N TRP A 26 -13.18 15.83 -2.13
CA TRP A 26 -13.38 14.38 -2.20
C TRP A 26 -14.31 13.85 -1.09
N PHE A 27 -14.78 14.69 -0.18
CA PHE A 27 -15.64 14.29 0.95
C PHE A 27 -16.88 13.56 0.46
N TYR A 28 -17.65 14.15 -0.48
CA TYR A 28 -18.88 13.56 -0.98
C TYR A 28 -18.64 12.26 -1.76
N ARG A 29 -17.63 12.22 -2.64
CA ARG A 29 -17.26 11.00 -3.36
C ARG A 29 -16.80 9.87 -2.43
N MET A 30 -16.10 10.19 -1.35
CA MET A 30 -15.73 9.22 -0.31
C MET A 30 -16.95 8.84 0.56
N ASN A 31 -17.85 9.78 0.82
CA ASN A 31 -19.09 9.54 1.56
C ASN A 31 -19.97 8.54 0.82
N ASP A 32 -20.18 8.73 -0.48
CA ASP A 32 -20.91 7.83 -1.36
C ASP A 32 -20.27 6.43 -1.42
N ALA A 33 -18.93 6.36 -1.42
CA ALA A 33 -18.20 5.09 -1.36
C ALA A 33 -18.36 4.37 0.00
N MET A 34 -18.38 5.11 1.10
CA MET A 34 -18.58 4.57 2.45
C MET A 34 -20.04 4.22 2.76
N GLU A 35 -20.99 4.90 2.10
CA GLU A 35 -22.44 4.64 2.19
C GLU A 35 -22.90 3.55 1.22
N GLY A 36 -21.99 3.05 0.36
CA GLY A 36 -22.25 1.93 -0.54
C GLY A 36 -22.97 2.30 -1.83
N HIS A 37 -23.08 3.59 -2.16
CA HIS A 37 -23.74 4.06 -3.40
C HIS A 37 -23.01 3.61 -4.68
N PHE A 38 -21.76 3.17 -4.57
CA PHE A 38 -20.99 2.59 -5.67
C PHE A 38 -21.04 1.05 -5.72
N SER A 39 -21.82 0.38 -4.88
CA SER A 39 -22.03 -1.06 -4.98
C SER A 39 -22.71 -1.39 -6.31
N GLY A 40 -21.98 -2.03 -7.24
CA GLY A 40 -22.47 -2.37 -8.58
C GLY A 40 -22.20 -1.34 -9.68
N ALA A 41 -21.54 -0.22 -9.39
CA ALA A 41 -21.23 0.82 -10.38
C ALA A 41 -19.98 0.52 -11.25
N ALA A 42 -19.19 -0.48 -10.88
CA ALA A 42 -18.06 -0.96 -11.65
C ALA A 42 -18.32 -2.41 -12.10
N PRO A 43 -18.05 -2.77 -13.38
CA PRO A 43 -18.05 -4.15 -13.81
C PRO A 43 -17.10 -4.95 -12.91
N ILE A 44 -17.60 -6.00 -12.28
CA ILE A 44 -16.79 -6.92 -11.49
C ILE A 44 -15.85 -7.59 -12.49
N LEU A 45 -14.56 -7.28 -12.41
CA LEU A 45 -13.54 -8.02 -13.14
C LEU A 45 -13.52 -9.42 -12.53
N THR A 46 -14.21 -10.36 -13.19
CA THR A 46 -14.08 -11.77 -12.90
C THR A 46 -12.62 -12.15 -13.15
N PRO A 47 -11.90 -12.68 -12.14
CA PRO A 47 -10.60 -13.27 -12.38
C PRO A 47 -10.80 -14.39 -13.40
N ILE A 48 -10.04 -14.37 -14.49
CA ILE A 48 -9.99 -15.48 -15.44
C ILE A 48 -9.41 -16.66 -14.65
N VAL A 49 -10.28 -17.57 -14.21
CA VAL A 49 -9.90 -18.91 -13.80
C VAL A 49 -9.81 -19.69 -15.10
N GLU A 50 -8.59 -20.07 -15.44
CA GLU A 50 -8.30 -21.03 -16.51
C GLU A 50 -8.87 -22.38 -16.05
N ASP A 51 -9.99 -22.79 -16.65
CA ASP A 51 -10.48 -24.16 -16.58
C ASP A 51 -10.51 -24.72 -18.02
N GLU A 52 -9.96 -25.92 -18.12
CA GLU A 52 -9.57 -26.68 -19.29
C GLU A 52 -10.73 -27.02 -20.26
N ASP A 53 -10.39 -27.04 -21.56
CA ASP A 53 -10.92 -27.87 -22.65
C ASP A 53 -12.43 -27.91 -22.97
N GLU A 54 -12.87 -27.22 -24.04
CA GLU A 54 -13.55 -27.81 -25.22
C GLU A 54 -13.99 -26.71 -26.23
N ASP A 55 -13.50 -26.83 -27.47
CA ASP A 55 -14.03 -26.29 -28.74
C ASP A 55 -14.81 -24.95 -28.74
N CYS A 56 -14.11 -23.84 -29.02
CA CYS A 56 -14.69 -22.67 -29.69
C CYS A 56 -13.63 -21.80 -30.41
N GLU A 57 -13.67 -21.85 -31.75
CA GLU A 57 -13.18 -20.92 -32.77
C GLU A 57 -12.67 -19.51 -32.32
N PRO A 58 -11.44 -19.10 -32.70
CA PRO A 58 -10.97 -17.74 -32.47
C PRO A 58 -11.43 -16.79 -33.59
N LEU A 59 -12.49 -16.02 -33.33
CA LEU A 59 -12.87 -14.90 -34.20
C LEU A 59 -11.87 -13.74 -34.06
N SER A 60 -11.01 -13.66 -35.07
CA SER A 60 -10.11 -12.58 -35.41
C SER A 60 -10.80 -11.21 -35.47
N SER A 61 -10.21 -10.18 -34.84
CA SER A 61 -10.36 -8.79 -35.28
C SER A 61 -9.02 -8.06 -35.28
N THR A 62 -8.29 -8.19 -36.40
CA THR A 62 -7.16 -7.31 -36.72
C THR A 62 -7.54 -6.39 -37.89
N PRO A 63 -7.20 -5.09 -37.86
CA PRO A 63 -7.50 -4.18 -38.95
C PRO A 63 -6.58 -4.45 -40.15
N LYS A 64 -7.18 -4.87 -41.27
CA LYS A 64 -6.53 -5.25 -42.52
C LYS A 64 -5.81 -4.06 -43.19
N LYS A 65 -4.47 -4.12 -43.23
CA LYS A 65 -3.63 -3.45 -44.24
C LYS A 65 -3.82 -4.15 -45.59
N ARG A 66 -4.26 -3.42 -46.62
CA ARG A 66 -4.34 -3.90 -48.01
C ARG A 66 -3.08 -3.52 -48.77
N ALA A 67 -2.41 -4.50 -49.36
CA ALA A 67 -1.31 -4.33 -50.31
C ALA A 67 -1.65 -4.93 -51.68
N ARG A 68 -0.95 -4.41 -52.71
CA ARG A 68 -0.82 -4.82 -54.13
C ARG A 68 -1.87 -4.25 -55.11
N ARG A 69 -1.39 -3.54 -56.15
CA ARG A 69 -1.04 -4.10 -57.48
C ARG A 69 -0.20 -3.10 -58.29
N SER A 70 0.88 -3.62 -58.87
CA SER A 70 1.65 -3.04 -59.98
C SER A 70 1.25 -3.78 -61.25
N ARG A 71 1.47 -3.13 -62.41
CA ARG A 71 1.52 -3.64 -63.79
C ARG A 71 0.29 -3.37 -64.68
N GLY A 72 0.54 -2.65 -65.78
CA GLY A 72 -0.35 -2.54 -66.93
C GLY A 72 0.01 -1.37 -67.85
N GLY A 73 1.02 -1.56 -68.71
CA GLY A 73 1.20 -0.71 -69.89
C GLY A 73 0.21 -1.08 -70.99
N MET A 74 -0.11 -0.13 -71.86
CA MET A 74 -0.78 -0.39 -73.14
C MET A 74 -0.17 0.53 -74.19
N THR A 75 0.93 0.05 -74.76
CA THR A 75 1.35 0.34 -76.13
C THR A 75 0.37 -0.38 -77.07
N GLU A 76 0.18 0.21 -78.26
CA GLU A 76 -0.61 -0.28 -79.40
C GLU A 76 -2.13 -0.14 -79.27
N PHE A 77 -2.68 0.87 -79.95
CA PHE A 77 -3.82 0.68 -80.85
C PHE A 77 -3.78 1.80 -81.92
N LEU A 78 -3.83 1.37 -83.18
CA LEU A 78 -3.91 2.12 -84.45
C LEU A 78 -2.58 2.52 -85.13
N THR A 79 -1.81 1.52 -85.53
CA THR A 79 -1.44 1.40 -86.96
C THR A 79 -2.61 0.76 -87.68
N GLU A 80 -3.16 1.39 -88.73
CA GLU A 80 -3.66 0.72 -89.96
C GLU A 80 -4.33 1.69 -90.95
N SER A 81 -4.14 1.37 -92.23
CA SER A 81 -4.68 1.92 -93.50
C SER A 81 -4.03 3.22 -93.99
N GLU A 82 -3.11 3.24 -94.96
CA GLU A 82 -3.03 2.61 -96.30
C GLU A 82 -4.25 2.91 -97.18
N MET A 83 -4.02 3.78 -98.18
CA MET A 83 -4.64 3.76 -99.51
C MET A 83 -3.76 4.58 -100.46
N ASP A 84 -2.96 3.87 -101.25
CA ASP A 84 -2.46 4.30 -102.55
C ASP A 84 -3.62 4.32 -103.55
N LEU A 85 -3.64 5.30 -104.46
CA LEU A 85 -3.86 5.12 -105.91
C LEU A 85 -3.85 6.46 -106.65
N LEU A 86 -2.82 6.60 -107.47
CA LEU A 86 -2.75 7.28 -108.77
C LEU A 86 -4.05 7.88 -109.31
N VAL A 87 -4.02 9.19 -109.61
CA VAL A 87 -4.39 9.73 -110.93
C VAL A 87 -3.52 10.96 -111.18
N ASP A 88 -2.50 10.80 -112.04
CA ASP A 88 -1.96 11.91 -112.82
C ASP A 88 -3.10 12.49 -113.66
N ASN A 89 -3.29 13.80 -113.61
CA ASN A 89 -3.63 14.60 -114.79
C ASN A 89 -3.37 16.08 -114.47
N GLU A 90 -2.42 16.65 -115.22
CA GLU A 90 -2.26 18.08 -115.39
C GLU A 90 -3.61 18.70 -115.81
N ASP A 91 -4.00 19.83 -115.21
CA ASP A 91 -4.12 21.07 -115.96
C ASP A 91 -4.70 22.21 -115.13
N LYS A 92 -3.99 23.33 -115.19
CA LYS A 92 -4.49 24.70 -115.34
C LYS A 92 -5.71 25.16 -114.52
N ASN A 93 -5.40 26.22 -113.79
CA ASN A 93 -6.19 27.44 -113.61
C ASN A 93 -7.15 27.48 -112.41
N GLY A 94 -6.70 28.23 -111.40
CA GLY A 94 -7.47 29.30 -110.79
C GLY A 94 -8.65 28.90 -109.92
N SER A 95 -8.45 28.85 -108.60
CA SER A 95 -9.52 29.25 -107.68
C SER A 95 -8.98 29.60 -106.28
N THR A 96 -8.74 30.89 -106.09
CA THR A 96 -8.25 31.51 -104.84
C THR A 96 -9.31 31.53 -103.73
N ALA A 97 -10.49 30.94 -103.90
CA ALA A 97 -11.63 31.08 -102.98
C ALA A 97 -11.82 29.91 -101.98
N LEU A 98 -11.23 28.73 -102.21
CA LEU A 98 -11.35 27.59 -101.27
C LEU A 98 -10.32 27.67 -100.12
N GLY A 99 -9.16 28.28 -100.40
CA GLY A 99 -8.09 28.47 -99.42
C GLY A 99 -8.47 29.40 -98.28
N ASP A 100 -9.40 30.32 -98.51
CA ASP A 100 -9.80 31.34 -97.54
C ASP A 100 -10.73 30.80 -96.44
N PHE A 101 -11.60 29.85 -96.76
CA PHE A 101 -12.46 29.18 -95.76
C PHE A 101 -11.65 28.22 -94.86
N HIS A 102 -10.65 27.54 -95.43
CA HIS A 102 -9.72 26.71 -94.68
C HIS A 102 -8.83 27.56 -93.76
N ARG A 103 -8.32 28.70 -94.25
CA ARG A 103 -7.54 29.65 -93.45
C ARG A 103 -8.35 30.20 -92.28
N LEU A 104 -9.61 30.60 -92.51
CA LEU A 104 -10.48 31.13 -91.45
C LEU A 104 -10.79 30.08 -90.37
N THR A 105 -10.98 28.82 -90.79
CA THR A 105 -11.21 27.68 -89.89
C THR A 105 -9.95 27.36 -89.07
N GLU A 106 -8.77 27.38 -89.70
CA GLU A 106 -7.49 27.24 -89.00
C GLU A 106 -7.23 28.38 -88.00
N PHE A 107 -7.55 29.63 -88.36
CA PHE A 107 -7.40 30.77 -87.45
C PHE A 107 -8.33 30.66 -86.23
N SER A 108 -9.59 30.26 -86.42
CA SER A 108 -10.53 30.00 -85.33
C SER A 108 -10.08 28.84 -84.45
N TYR A 109 -9.68 27.71 -85.04
CA TYR A 109 -9.17 26.56 -84.28
C TYR A 109 -7.88 26.89 -83.50
N LYS A 110 -6.97 27.68 -84.10
CA LYS A 110 -5.73 28.12 -83.44
C LYS A 110 -6.02 29.09 -82.29
N ARG A 111 -7.00 29.99 -82.44
CA ARG A 111 -7.46 30.87 -81.37
C ARG A 111 -8.07 30.08 -80.22
N GLU A 112 -8.94 29.12 -80.50
CA GLU A 112 -9.56 28.26 -79.49
C GLU A 112 -8.53 27.40 -78.77
N LYS A 113 -7.60 26.79 -79.51
CA LYS A 113 -6.48 26.02 -78.92
C LYS A 113 -5.58 26.89 -78.05
N MET A 114 -5.36 28.14 -78.42
CA MET A 114 -4.59 29.10 -77.59
C MET A 114 -5.38 29.51 -76.34
N PHE A 115 -6.70 29.70 -76.46
CA PHE A 115 -7.59 30.02 -75.33
C PHE A 115 -7.67 28.85 -74.33
N VAL A 116 -7.92 27.62 -74.82
CA VAL A 116 -7.92 26.40 -73.99
C VAL A 116 -6.55 26.16 -73.37
N LYS A 117 -5.45 26.34 -74.13
CA LYS A 117 -4.08 26.20 -73.60
C LYS A 117 -3.78 27.26 -72.53
N ALA A 118 -4.26 28.50 -72.71
CA ALA A 118 -4.12 29.55 -71.71
C ALA A 118 -4.98 29.26 -70.46
N GLY A 119 -6.21 28.78 -70.64
CA GLY A 119 -7.12 28.37 -69.55
C GLY A 119 -6.56 27.20 -68.73
N MET A 120 -6.08 26.14 -69.37
CA MET A 120 -5.44 25.00 -68.70
C MET A 120 -4.18 25.40 -67.94
N LYS A 121 -3.35 26.30 -68.51
CA LYS A 121 -2.17 26.83 -67.82
C LYS A 121 -2.56 27.61 -66.57
N HIS A 122 -3.60 28.44 -66.64
CA HIS A 122 -4.09 29.17 -65.48
C HIS A 122 -4.62 28.23 -64.39
N LEU A 123 -5.38 27.19 -64.76
CA LEU A 123 -5.93 26.21 -63.83
C LEU A 123 -4.84 25.38 -63.13
N ILE A 124 -3.84 24.91 -63.89
CA ILE A 124 -2.69 24.17 -63.33
C ILE A 124 -1.88 25.07 -62.39
N ASN A 125 -1.66 26.33 -62.76
CA ASN A 125 -0.92 27.26 -61.92
C ASN A 125 -1.68 27.61 -60.63
N SER A 126 -3.00 27.77 -60.68
CA SER A 126 -3.81 27.99 -59.47
C SER A 126 -3.79 26.76 -58.57
N ASP A 127 -3.97 25.56 -59.13
CA ASP A 127 -3.95 24.32 -58.34
C ASP A 127 -2.58 24.05 -57.73
N LEU A 128 -1.50 24.31 -58.46
CA LEU A 128 -0.13 24.22 -57.95
C LEU A 128 0.12 25.27 -56.86
N PHE A 129 -0.42 26.47 -57.00
CA PHE A 129 -0.37 27.52 -55.97
C PHE A 129 -1.13 27.11 -54.69
N PHE A 130 -2.34 26.58 -54.81
CA PHE A 130 -3.10 26.09 -53.65
C PHE A 130 -2.43 24.87 -53.00
N SER A 131 -1.92 23.94 -53.81
CA SER A 131 -1.20 22.75 -53.32
C SER A 131 0.08 23.14 -52.57
N THR A 132 0.87 24.09 -53.08
CA THR A 132 2.08 24.58 -52.40
C THR A 132 1.75 25.36 -51.13
N MET A 133 0.68 26.15 -51.12
CA MET A 133 0.17 26.81 -49.91
C MET A 133 -0.28 25.80 -48.84
N LEU A 134 -0.98 24.75 -49.24
CA LEU A 134 -1.44 23.68 -48.35
C LEU A 134 -0.25 22.88 -47.81
N LEU A 135 0.72 22.52 -48.67
CA LEU A 135 1.95 21.83 -48.27
C LEU A 135 2.75 22.65 -47.26
N ARG A 136 2.86 23.97 -47.47
CA ARG A 136 3.52 24.89 -46.54
C ARG A 136 2.84 24.88 -45.17
N LYS A 137 1.51 24.95 -45.14
CA LYS A 137 0.76 24.88 -43.86
C LYS A 137 0.96 23.54 -43.16
N VAL A 138 0.92 22.42 -43.89
CA VAL A 138 1.16 21.08 -43.33
C VAL A 138 2.59 20.97 -42.77
N PHE A 139 3.58 21.53 -43.47
CA PHE A 139 4.97 21.56 -43.01
C PHE A 139 5.15 22.41 -41.74
N GLU A 140 4.53 23.58 -41.66
CA GLU A 140 4.50 24.41 -40.45
C GLU A 140 3.87 23.67 -39.27
N TYR A 141 2.72 23.00 -39.47
CA TYR A 141 2.12 22.14 -38.45
C TYR A 141 3.04 21.01 -38.01
N PHE A 142 3.73 20.38 -38.95
CA PHE A 142 4.69 19.31 -38.65
C PHE A 142 5.87 19.84 -37.82
N LEU A 143 6.44 21.00 -38.18
CA LEU A 143 7.51 21.62 -37.41
C LEU A 143 7.05 22.03 -36.01
N HIS A 144 5.87 22.64 -35.91
CA HIS A 144 5.30 23.05 -34.63
C HIS A 144 4.98 21.83 -33.73
N PHE A 145 4.45 20.75 -34.31
CA PHE A 145 4.22 19.49 -33.59
C PHE A 145 5.52 18.87 -33.09
N ASN A 146 6.57 18.82 -33.92
CA ASN A 146 7.89 18.35 -33.50
C ASN A 146 8.52 19.25 -32.42
N PHE A 147 8.30 20.57 -32.51
CA PHE A 147 8.73 21.52 -31.48
C PHE A 147 8.00 21.25 -30.16
N LEU A 148 6.68 21.05 -30.19
CA LEU A 148 5.89 20.71 -29.01
C LEU A 148 6.32 19.39 -28.38
N ILE A 149 6.62 18.36 -29.20
CA ILE A 149 7.15 17.09 -28.72
C ILE A 149 8.49 17.30 -28.00
N LYS A 150 9.40 18.08 -28.59
CA LYS A 150 10.70 18.38 -27.95
C LYS A 150 10.53 19.17 -26.66
N GLN A 151 9.62 20.14 -26.64
CA GLN A 151 9.30 20.93 -25.45
C GLN A 151 8.71 20.04 -24.36
N MET A 152 7.78 19.14 -24.71
CA MET A 152 7.19 18.17 -23.79
C MET A 152 8.22 17.16 -23.29
N HIS A 153 9.08 16.64 -24.16
CA HIS A 153 10.16 15.75 -23.76
C HIS A 153 11.13 16.43 -22.78
N PHE A 154 11.53 17.67 -23.06
CA PHE A 154 12.39 18.43 -22.15
C PHE A 154 11.71 18.71 -20.81
N PHE A 155 10.42 19.09 -20.83
CA PHE A 155 9.64 19.30 -19.62
C PHE A 155 9.47 18.00 -18.81
N LEU A 156 9.16 16.87 -19.46
CA LEU A 156 9.04 15.57 -18.80
C LEU A 156 10.38 15.09 -18.27
N GLN A 157 11.47 15.24 -19.02
CA GLN A 157 12.82 14.91 -18.58
C GLN A 157 13.19 15.68 -17.32
N THR A 158 12.96 17.00 -17.31
CA THR A 158 13.30 17.85 -16.16
C THR A 158 12.37 17.63 -14.98
N PHE A 159 11.07 17.49 -15.22
CA PHE A 159 10.08 17.20 -14.20
C PHE A 159 10.34 15.85 -13.54
N PHE A 160 10.49 14.79 -14.33
CA PHE A 160 10.78 13.44 -13.83
C PHE A 160 12.13 13.36 -13.13
N PHE A 161 13.17 14.04 -13.64
CA PHE A 161 14.46 14.10 -12.97
C PHE A 161 14.37 14.81 -11.62
N ARG A 162 13.64 15.94 -11.55
CA ARG A 162 13.42 16.67 -10.31
C ARG A 162 12.62 15.85 -9.30
N GLU A 163 11.57 15.18 -9.76
CA GLU A 163 10.71 14.36 -8.91
C GLU A 163 11.44 13.11 -8.42
N ARG A 164 12.22 12.45 -9.28
CA ARG A 164 13.10 11.36 -8.88
C ARG A 164 14.12 11.80 -7.83
N ALA A 165 14.74 12.98 -7.99
CA ALA A 165 15.65 13.52 -6.99
C ALA A 165 14.95 13.88 -5.68
N ALA A 166 13.68 14.31 -5.72
CA ALA A 166 12.89 14.56 -4.51
C ALA A 166 12.58 13.25 -3.76
N LEU A 167 12.12 12.23 -4.49
CA LEU A 167 11.84 10.90 -3.95
C LEU A 167 13.09 10.22 -3.38
N GLU A 168 14.26 10.43 -3.98
CA GLU A 168 15.51 9.89 -3.47
C GLU A 168 15.90 10.51 -2.12
N ARG A 169 15.73 11.84 -1.97
CA ARG A 169 15.94 12.50 -0.67
C ARG A 169 14.94 12.03 0.39
N GLU A 170 13.68 11.86 0.01
CA GLU A 170 12.64 11.33 0.90
C GLU A 170 12.97 9.90 1.34
N ARG A 171 13.42 9.05 0.41
CA ARG A 171 13.89 7.69 0.70
C ARG A 171 15.02 7.69 1.72
N GLU A 172 16.01 8.57 1.56
CA GLU A 172 17.11 8.67 2.53
C GLU A 172 16.65 9.14 3.92
N MET A 173 15.71 10.11 3.98
CA MET A 173 15.11 10.55 5.23
C MET A 173 14.41 9.39 5.94
N VAL A 174 13.60 8.63 5.20
CA VAL A 174 12.90 7.44 5.72
C VAL A 174 13.88 6.36 6.16
N GLU A 175 14.98 6.13 5.44
CA GLU A 175 16.02 5.20 5.89
C GLU A 175 16.72 5.65 7.17
N ARG A 176 16.99 6.95 7.33
CA ARG A 176 17.53 7.50 8.58
C ARG A 176 16.56 7.33 9.74
N GLU A 177 15.27 7.64 9.54
CA GLU A 177 14.23 7.44 10.55
C GLU A 177 14.08 5.96 10.92
N ARG A 178 14.07 5.07 9.93
CA ARG A 178 14.02 3.61 10.15
C ARG A 178 15.19 3.15 11.01
N ALA A 179 16.40 3.64 10.76
CA ALA A 179 17.57 3.33 11.57
C ALA A 179 17.44 3.86 13.00
N THR A 180 16.84 5.04 13.22
CA THR A 180 16.57 5.54 14.58
C THR A 180 15.55 4.67 15.31
N VAL A 181 14.46 4.29 14.66
CA VAL A 181 13.41 3.44 15.23
C VAL A 181 13.96 2.05 15.57
N GLU A 182 14.85 1.50 14.74
CA GLU A 182 15.49 0.21 15.02
C GLU A 182 16.38 0.27 16.27
N ARG A 183 17.14 1.36 16.45
CA ARG A 183 17.91 1.59 17.68
C ARG A 183 17.01 1.71 18.90
N GLU A 184 15.94 2.48 18.83
CA GLU A 184 14.97 2.60 19.93
C GLU A 184 14.33 1.26 20.29
N ARG A 185 13.97 0.45 19.29
CA ARG A 185 13.47 -0.91 19.51
C ARG A 185 14.49 -1.78 20.26
N ALA A 186 15.77 -1.68 19.91
CA ALA A 186 16.83 -2.41 20.62
C ALA A 186 16.99 -1.95 22.08
N VAL A 187 16.90 -0.64 22.35
CA VAL A 187 16.92 -0.10 23.72
C VAL A 187 15.72 -0.62 24.52
N VAL A 188 14.51 -0.56 23.96
CA VAL A 188 13.30 -1.07 24.62
C VAL A 188 13.40 -2.58 24.89
N GLN A 189 14.00 -3.35 23.98
CA GLN A 189 14.24 -4.77 24.22
C GLN A 189 15.23 -5.01 25.36
N ALA A 190 16.32 -4.23 25.43
CA ALA A 190 17.28 -4.31 26.51
C ALA A 190 16.65 -3.95 27.87
N GLU A 191 15.81 -2.90 27.92
CA GLU A 191 15.07 -2.51 29.12
C GLU A 191 14.11 -3.61 29.58
N ARG A 192 13.39 -4.26 28.65
CA ARG A 192 12.53 -5.41 28.99
C ARG A 192 13.32 -6.53 29.64
N LEU A 193 14.45 -6.90 29.07
CA LEU A 193 15.33 -7.94 29.65
C LEU A 193 15.87 -7.54 31.02
N TRP A 194 16.19 -6.26 31.22
CA TRP A 194 16.61 -5.75 32.52
C TRP A 194 15.47 -5.84 33.55
N LEU A 195 14.26 -5.42 33.18
CA LEU A 195 13.08 -5.52 34.04
C LEU A 195 12.72 -6.98 34.38
N ASP A 196 12.90 -7.91 33.46
CA ASP A 196 12.67 -9.34 33.72
C ASP A 196 13.69 -9.90 34.73
N ARG A 197 14.96 -9.46 34.67
CA ARG A 197 15.98 -9.81 35.67
C ARG A 197 15.65 -9.25 37.05
N GLU A 198 15.24 -7.98 37.11
CA GLU A 198 14.81 -7.34 38.35
C GLU A 198 13.58 -8.03 38.95
N ARG A 199 12.58 -8.36 38.11
CA ARG A 199 11.40 -9.11 38.55
C ARG A 199 11.81 -10.46 39.14
N ALA A 200 12.70 -11.20 38.48
CA ALA A 200 13.19 -12.47 38.98
C ALA A 200 14.00 -12.32 40.29
N ALA A 201 14.70 -11.21 40.49
CA ALA A 201 15.38 -10.91 41.74
C ALA A 201 14.40 -10.65 42.88
N VAL A 202 13.41 -9.81 42.63
CA VAL A 202 12.34 -9.53 43.60
C VAL A 202 11.55 -10.79 43.95
N GLU A 203 11.31 -11.69 42.99
CA GLU A 203 10.66 -12.98 43.26
C GLU A 203 11.51 -13.89 44.15
N ARG A 204 12.83 -13.93 43.93
CA ARG A 204 13.75 -14.67 44.82
C ARG A 204 13.75 -14.10 46.23
N ASP A 205 13.80 -12.78 46.38
CA ASP A 205 13.77 -12.12 47.68
C ASP A 205 12.45 -12.38 48.41
N ARG A 206 11.32 -12.32 47.70
CA ARG A 206 10.01 -12.70 48.25
C ARG A 206 9.99 -14.15 48.73
N ALA A 207 10.57 -15.08 47.97
CA ALA A 207 10.65 -16.49 48.36
C ALA A 207 11.52 -16.69 49.61
N MET A 208 12.65 -15.98 49.71
CA MET A 208 13.51 -15.98 50.90
C MET A 208 12.76 -15.48 52.14
N VAL A 209 12.06 -14.35 52.01
CA VAL A 209 11.26 -13.76 53.11
C VAL A 209 10.14 -14.72 53.53
N GLU A 210 9.48 -15.38 52.59
CA GLU A 210 8.44 -16.36 52.93
C GLU A 210 9.02 -17.60 53.62
N GLN A 211 10.20 -18.08 53.21
CA GLN A 211 10.89 -19.16 53.92
C GLN A 211 11.27 -18.77 55.35
N GLU A 212 11.77 -17.56 55.55
CA GLU A 212 12.09 -17.03 56.88
C GLU A 212 10.82 -16.93 57.74
N ARG A 213 9.72 -16.43 57.18
CA ARG A 213 8.42 -16.37 57.85
C ARG A 213 7.93 -17.76 58.28
N LEU A 214 8.07 -18.77 57.42
CA LEU A 214 7.74 -20.16 57.74
C LEU A 214 8.67 -20.74 58.82
N ALA A 215 9.97 -20.44 58.77
CA ALA A 215 10.92 -20.86 59.79
C ALA A 215 10.58 -20.25 61.16
N LEU A 216 10.30 -18.95 61.20
CA LEU A 216 9.86 -18.24 62.41
C LEU A 216 8.48 -18.72 62.89
N GLY A 217 7.61 -19.18 61.99
CA GLY A 217 6.36 -19.85 62.34
C GLY A 217 6.61 -21.15 63.08
N ARG A 218 7.45 -22.03 62.50
CA ARG A 218 7.85 -23.30 63.14
C ARG A 218 8.52 -23.09 64.50
N GLU A 219 9.41 -22.11 64.62
CA GLU A 219 10.06 -21.80 65.90
C GLU A 219 9.06 -21.35 66.97
N ARG A 220 8.08 -20.51 66.58
CA ARG A 220 6.97 -20.10 67.47
C ARG A 220 6.10 -21.28 67.87
N ASP A 221 5.77 -22.17 66.94
CA ASP A 221 4.98 -23.37 67.23
C ASP A 221 5.72 -24.30 68.20
N LEU A 222 7.02 -24.55 67.97
CA LEU A 222 7.88 -25.34 68.86
C LEU A 222 7.97 -24.70 70.27
N SER A 223 8.15 -23.38 70.33
CA SER A 223 8.17 -22.62 71.60
C SER A 223 6.81 -22.68 72.32
N GLY A 224 5.71 -22.62 71.57
CA GLY A 224 4.35 -22.75 72.07
C GLY A 224 4.06 -24.14 72.65
N VAL A 225 4.47 -25.21 71.97
CA VAL A 225 4.38 -26.59 72.46
C VAL A 225 5.21 -26.78 73.71
N GLY A 226 6.44 -26.24 73.74
CA GLY A 226 7.30 -26.26 74.93
C GLY A 226 6.67 -25.54 76.13
N ALA A 227 6.04 -24.38 75.90
CA ALA A 227 5.33 -23.63 76.93
C ALA A 227 4.07 -24.37 77.43
N LEU A 228 3.29 -24.98 76.53
CA LEU A 228 2.12 -25.80 76.89
C LEU A 228 2.52 -27.02 77.72
N ARG A 229 3.56 -27.76 77.30
CA ARG A 229 4.07 -28.91 78.06
C ARG A 229 4.58 -28.51 79.45
N LYS A 230 5.24 -27.35 79.58
CA LYS A 230 5.62 -26.80 80.89
C LYS A 230 4.40 -26.48 81.75
N LYS A 231 3.36 -25.87 81.18
CA LYS A 231 2.09 -25.58 81.88
C LYS A 231 1.39 -26.87 82.34
N GLU A 232 1.35 -27.90 81.51
CA GLU A 232 0.78 -29.21 81.86
C GLU A 232 1.57 -29.91 82.97
N GLY A 233 2.90 -29.92 82.89
CA GLY A 233 3.76 -30.45 83.95
C GLY A 233 3.56 -29.73 85.28
N PHE A 234 3.47 -28.40 85.23
CA PHE A 234 3.17 -27.58 86.40
C PHE A 234 1.78 -27.86 86.97
N GLN A 235 0.76 -27.98 86.12
CA GLN A 235 -0.60 -28.29 86.56
C GLN A 235 -0.69 -29.70 87.18
N THR A 236 0.03 -30.67 86.63
CA THR A 236 0.13 -32.03 87.17
C THR A 236 0.80 -32.02 88.55
N LEU A 237 1.89 -31.26 88.70
CA LEU A 237 2.56 -31.05 89.99
C LEU A 237 1.61 -30.43 91.03
N ARG A 238 0.86 -29.39 90.64
CA ARG A 238 -0.15 -28.73 91.48
C ARG A 238 -1.26 -29.70 91.92
N ASN A 239 -1.77 -30.54 91.02
CA ASN A 239 -2.77 -31.55 91.37
C ASN A 239 -2.23 -32.57 92.38
N ARG A 240 -0.99 -33.05 92.21
CA ARG A 240 -0.35 -33.97 93.18
C ARG A 240 -0.17 -33.32 94.55
N TYR A 241 0.21 -32.04 94.58
CA TYR A 241 0.30 -31.27 95.83
C TYR A 241 -1.05 -31.19 96.54
N ASN A 242 -2.12 -30.84 95.82
CA ASN A 242 -3.46 -30.75 96.40
C ASN A 242 -3.96 -32.11 96.95
N ILE A 243 -3.71 -33.21 96.23
CA ILE A 243 -4.05 -34.56 96.71
C ILE A 243 -3.26 -34.91 97.97
N TRP A 244 -1.96 -34.60 98.00
CA TRP A 244 -1.13 -34.79 99.18
C TRP A 244 -1.64 -33.95 100.37
N LEU A 245 -1.96 -32.68 100.14
CA LEU A 245 -2.48 -31.76 101.15
C LEU A 245 -3.77 -32.30 101.79
N HIS A 246 -4.72 -32.74 100.96
CA HIS A 246 -5.96 -33.37 101.42
C HIS A 246 -5.70 -34.66 102.22
N ARG A 247 -4.68 -35.46 101.85
CA ARG A 247 -4.32 -36.69 102.56
C ARG A 247 -3.69 -36.42 103.93
N VAL A 248 -2.90 -35.34 104.04
CA VAL A 248 -2.36 -34.85 105.30
C VAL A 248 -3.47 -34.34 106.21
N GLU A 249 -4.41 -33.55 105.66
CA GLU A 249 -5.55 -33.02 106.42
C GLU A 249 -6.52 -34.11 106.90
N THR A 250 -6.66 -35.22 106.16
CA THR A 250 -7.52 -36.36 106.51
C THR A 250 -6.83 -37.41 107.41
N GLY A 251 -5.60 -37.16 107.85
CA GLY A 251 -4.91 -38.01 108.86
C GLY A 251 -4.50 -39.40 108.37
N SER A 252 -4.52 -39.67 107.06
CA SER A 252 -4.13 -40.96 106.49
C SER A 252 -2.60 -41.06 106.43
N GLY A 253 -2.01 -41.63 107.47
CA GLY A 253 -0.63 -42.18 107.58
C GLY A 253 0.46 -41.60 106.67
N PHE A 254 1.44 -40.90 107.28
CA PHE A 254 2.70 -40.50 106.65
C PHE A 254 3.53 -41.74 106.26
N THR A 255 3.37 -42.20 105.02
CA THR A 255 4.24 -43.22 104.45
C THR A 255 5.60 -42.63 104.05
N THR A 256 6.59 -43.47 103.79
CA THR A 256 7.92 -43.08 103.26
C THR A 256 7.85 -42.22 101.98
N ASP A 257 6.76 -42.36 101.21
CA ASP A 257 6.48 -41.53 100.04
C ASP A 257 6.15 -40.07 100.38
N SER A 258 5.57 -39.80 101.57
CA SER A 258 5.29 -38.43 102.02
C SER A 258 6.57 -37.65 102.33
N MET A 259 7.60 -38.30 102.89
CA MET A 259 8.91 -37.68 103.12
C MET A 259 9.62 -37.34 101.81
N ARG A 260 9.50 -38.20 100.79
CA ARG A 260 10.07 -37.96 99.46
C ARG A 260 9.38 -36.79 98.75
N LEU A 261 8.06 -36.63 98.88
CA LEU A 261 7.35 -35.48 98.33
C LEU A 261 7.74 -34.18 99.06
N MET A 262 7.87 -34.20 100.38
CA MET A 262 8.35 -33.04 101.17
C MET A 262 9.74 -32.57 100.73
N THR A 263 10.71 -33.48 100.57
CA THR A 263 12.05 -33.11 100.09
C THR A 263 12.01 -32.61 98.65
N PHE A 264 11.20 -33.24 97.79
CA PHE A 264 11.04 -32.80 96.39
C PHE A 264 10.44 -31.38 96.30
N PHE A 265 9.40 -31.07 97.07
CA PHE A 265 8.79 -29.74 97.11
C PHE A 265 9.71 -28.68 97.76
N SER A 266 10.52 -29.06 98.75
CA SER A 266 11.52 -28.18 99.36
C SER A 266 12.61 -27.79 98.34
N ILE A 267 13.16 -28.77 97.61
CA ILE A 267 14.16 -28.53 96.55
C ILE A 267 13.55 -27.71 95.42
N PHE A 268 12.32 -28.03 94.99
CA PHE A 268 11.65 -27.32 93.90
C PHE A 268 11.30 -25.87 94.28
N SER A 269 10.85 -25.62 95.51
CA SER A 269 10.60 -24.25 96.00
C SER A 269 11.87 -23.42 96.04
N HIS A 270 13.00 -24.03 96.42
CA HIS A 270 14.29 -23.34 96.46
C HIS A 270 14.81 -22.99 95.06
N HIS A 271 14.61 -23.87 94.06
CA HIS A 271 15.02 -23.64 92.68
C HIS A 271 14.12 -22.62 91.97
N PHE A 272 12.82 -22.54 92.32
CA PHE A 272 11.89 -21.60 91.70
C PHE A 272 12.02 -20.16 92.24
N MET A 273 12.51 -19.98 93.47
CA MET A 273 12.82 -18.64 94.00
C MET A 273 14.08 -18.00 93.39
N LEU A 274 14.94 -18.78 92.73
CA LEU A 274 16.18 -18.28 92.11
C LEU A 274 16.00 -17.84 90.65
N ASP A 275 14.90 -18.20 90.01
CA ASP A 275 14.67 -18.03 88.57
C ASP A 275 13.69 -16.88 88.25
N ARG A 276 13.44 -15.98 89.22
CA ARG A 276 12.49 -14.85 89.16
C ARG A 276 13.20 -13.53 89.36
#